data_AF-A0A7S3YA77-F1
#
_entry.id   AF-A0A7S3YA77-F1
#
_cell.length_a   1.000
_cell.length_b   1.000
_cell.length_c   1.000
_cell.angle_alpha   90.00
_cell.angle_beta   90.00
_cell.angle_gamma   90.00
#
_symmetry.space_group_name_H-M   'P 1'
#
loop_
_entity.id
_entity.type
_entity.pdbx_description
1 polymer ?
#
loop_
_entity_poly.entity_id
_entity_poly.type
_entity_poly.pdbx_seq_one_letter_code
_entity_poly.pdbx_strand_id
1 'polypeptide(L)'
;MGSEASSPAARYRKELLKLSWRLVLTVQEQAKSAQESNEASRHSALRDDGKSEISRQDTNLMPATVIVRPFHEDFMTQFFKYCPDLKTKFPSDTTLVSKMIQSFISNAIESRDVGKLGRNFARRHRKYSLKDEHFEGFASALVDTIQTRIGKFGTIELIKIWRSVTEDIVKSMQKEYNKMMR
;
A
#
# COMPACT_ATOMS: atom_id res chain seq x y z
N MET A 1 -34.03 13.89 6.03
CA MET A 1 -32.86 13.16 6.57
C MET A 1 -31.62 13.61 5.81
N GLY A 2 -30.74 14.38 6.45
CA GLY A 2 -29.48 14.81 5.80
C GLY A 2 -28.55 13.60 5.66
N SER A 3 -28.09 13.32 4.43
CA SER A 3 -27.13 12.25 4.17
C SER A 3 -25.83 12.53 4.93
N GLU A 4 -25.42 11.60 5.79
CA GLU A 4 -24.17 11.63 6.57
C GLU A 4 -22.93 11.87 5.68
N ALA A 5 -23.02 11.46 4.41
CA ALA A 5 -21.99 11.68 3.38
C ALA A 5 -21.71 13.16 3.06
N SER A 6 -22.58 14.09 3.49
CA SER A 6 -22.41 15.53 3.30
C SER A 6 -21.88 16.26 4.54
N SER A 7 -21.65 15.56 5.66
CA SER A 7 -21.13 16.14 6.89
C SER A 7 -19.73 16.77 6.69
N PRO A 8 -19.41 17.91 7.32
CA PRO A 8 -18.06 18.44 7.36
C PRO A 8 -17.00 17.42 7.81
N ALA A 9 -17.35 16.54 8.76
CA ALA A 9 -16.45 15.49 9.25
C ALA A 9 -16.15 14.45 8.16
N ALA A 10 -17.15 14.05 7.37
CA ALA A 10 -16.97 13.12 6.26
C ALA A 10 -16.08 13.71 5.15
N ARG A 11 -16.26 15.01 4.85
CA ARG A 11 -15.40 15.74 3.90
C ARG A 11 -13.96 15.81 4.41
N TYR A 12 -13.76 16.15 5.68
CA TYR A 12 -12.44 16.22 6.30
C TYR A 12 -11.73 14.86 6.26
N ARG A 13 -12.42 13.77 6.64
CA ARG A 13 -11.90 12.40 6.56
C ARG A 13 -11.44 12.05 5.14
N LYS A 14 -12.24 12.38 4.13
CA LYS A 14 -11.91 12.15 2.72
C LYS A 14 -10.66 12.91 2.28
N GLU A 15 -10.56 14.19 2.63
CA GLU A 15 -9.39 15.00 2.26
C GLU A 15 -8.11 14.52 2.96
N LEU A 16 -8.19 14.07 4.22
CA LEU A 16 -7.04 13.43 4.89
C LEU A 16 -6.60 12.13 4.22
N LEU A 17 -7.55 11.29 3.79
CA LEU A 17 -7.24 10.08 3.03
C LEU A 17 -6.57 10.41 1.67
N LYS A 18 -7.04 11.45 0.97
CA LYS A 18 -6.42 11.92 -0.28
C LYS A 18 -5.00 12.45 -0.06
N LEU A 19 -4.81 13.33 0.92
CA LEU A 19 -3.52 13.96 1.20
C LEU A 19 -2.49 12.93 1.63
N SER A 20 -2.88 12.00 2.49
CA SER A 20 -2.00 10.91 2.90
C SER A 20 -1.64 9.96 1.77
N TRP A 21 -2.59 9.65 0.87
CA TRP A 21 -2.28 8.86 -0.30
C TRP A 21 -1.32 9.58 -1.24
N ARG A 22 -1.50 10.90 -1.46
CA ARG A 22 -0.53 11.71 -2.21
C ARG A 22 0.85 11.68 -1.57
N LEU A 23 0.94 11.79 -0.24
CA LEU A 23 2.19 11.69 0.48
C LEU A 23 2.89 10.35 0.25
N VAL A 24 2.16 9.23 0.29
CA VAL A 24 2.70 7.90 -0.05
C VAL A 24 3.30 7.89 -1.46
N LEU A 25 2.58 8.46 -2.44
CA LEU A 25 3.06 8.53 -3.82
C LEU A 25 4.28 9.44 -3.98
N THR A 26 4.30 10.58 -3.29
CA THR A 26 5.46 11.50 -3.29
C THR A 26 6.69 10.85 -2.69
N VAL A 27 6.55 10.14 -1.56
CA VAL A 27 7.67 9.40 -0.96
C VAL A 27 8.18 8.33 -1.91
N GLN A 28 7.29 7.60 -2.60
CA GLN A 28 7.69 6.61 -3.59
C GLN A 28 8.47 7.25 -4.77
N GLU A 29 8.01 8.39 -5.28
CA GLU A 29 8.65 9.09 -6.40
C GLU A 29 10.04 9.63 -6.00
N GLN A 30 10.14 10.29 -4.85
CA GLN A 30 11.42 10.81 -4.34
C GLN A 30 12.45 9.69 -4.15
N ALA A 31 11.99 8.56 -3.62
CA ALA A 31 12.83 7.40 -3.39
C ALA A 31 13.29 6.81 -4.75
N LYS A 32 12.41 6.73 -5.75
CA LYS A 32 12.76 6.30 -7.11
C LYS A 32 13.81 7.23 -7.75
N SER A 33 13.62 8.55 -7.70
CA SER A 33 14.59 9.51 -8.25
C SER A 33 15.95 9.41 -7.57
N ALA A 34 15.98 9.18 -6.25
CA ALA A 34 17.24 8.99 -5.51
C ALA A 34 17.98 7.71 -5.94
N GLN A 35 17.25 6.62 -6.21
CA GLN A 35 17.83 5.39 -6.72
C GLN A 35 18.43 5.58 -8.13
N GLU A 36 17.70 6.21 -9.05
CA GLU A 36 18.17 6.49 -10.41
C GLU A 36 19.42 7.38 -10.41
N SER A 37 19.46 8.40 -9.53
CA SER A 37 20.65 9.25 -9.36
C SER A 37 21.87 8.46 -8.87
N ASN A 38 21.68 7.55 -7.90
CA ASN A 38 22.77 6.72 -7.38
C ASN A 38 23.30 5.74 -8.43
N GLU A 39 22.42 5.15 -9.24
CA GLU A 39 22.78 4.25 -10.34
C GLU A 39 23.54 5.00 -11.45
N ALA A 40 23.12 6.21 -11.80
CA ALA A 40 23.81 7.07 -12.75
C ALA A 40 25.23 7.43 -12.29
N SER A 41 25.41 7.81 -11.02
CA SER A 41 26.73 8.09 -10.44
C SER A 41 27.65 6.86 -10.46
N ARG A 42 27.12 5.67 -10.18
CA ARG A 42 27.87 4.40 -10.27
C ARG A 42 28.32 4.08 -11.70
N HIS A 43 27.44 4.25 -12.68
CA HIS A 43 27.79 4.03 -14.09
C HIS A 43 28.80 5.04 -14.61
N SER A 44 28.79 6.28 -14.13
CA SER A 44 29.80 7.29 -14.48
C SER A 44 31.17 6.94 -13.90
N ALA A 45 31.23 6.47 -12.65
CA ALA A 45 32.49 6.11 -12.00
C ALA A 45 33.19 4.91 -12.65
N LEU A 46 32.43 3.96 -13.20
CA LEU A 46 32.98 2.78 -13.90
C LEU A 46 33.45 3.06 -15.33
N ARG A 47 33.17 4.26 -15.88
CA ARG A 47 33.62 4.65 -17.23
C ARG A 47 34.92 5.46 -17.23
N ASP A 48 35.41 5.85 -16.06
CA ASP A 48 36.61 6.68 -15.88
C ASP A 48 37.85 5.85 -15.47
N ASP A 49 37.99 4.63 -16.00
CA ASP A 49 39.19 3.79 -15.84
C ASP A 49 40.29 4.16 -16.86
N GLY A 50 40.54 5.46 -16.98
CA GLY A 50 41.71 6.03 -17.64
C GLY A 50 42.77 6.48 -16.64
N LYS A 51 43.48 5.53 -16.01
CA LYS A 51 44.70 5.73 -15.20
C LYS A 51 44.58 6.69 -13.99
N SER A 52 44.37 6.13 -12.80
CA SER A 52 45.20 6.54 -11.64
C SER A 52 45.22 5.45 -10.57
N GLU A 53 46.44 4.97 -10.27
CA GLU A 53 46.75 4.05 -9.20
C GLU A 53 46.90 4.88 -7.92
N ILE A 54 45.84 4.96 -7.10
CA ILE A 54 45.92 5.54 -5.76
C ILE A 54 45.24 4.61 -4.75
N SER A 55 46.09 4.01 -3.93
CA SER A 55 45.82 3.36 -2.66
C SER A 55 44.81 4.13 -1.80
N ARG A 56 43.69 3.52 -1.43
CA ARG A 56 42.90 3.87 -0.24
C ARG A 56 42.23 2.63 0.36
N GLN A 57 42.74 2.23 1.52
CA GLN A 57 41.95 1.57 2.55
C GLN A 57 40.96 2.60 3.09
N ASP A 58 39.71 2.52 2.65
CA ASP A 58 38.56 3.09 3.37
C ASP A 58 37.39 2.13 3.15
N THR A 59 37.19 1.22 4.11
CA THR A 59 35.96 0.45 4.24
C THR A 59 34.88 1.39 4.77
N ASN A 60 34.53 2.37 3.95
CA ASN A 60 33.39 3.23 4.18
C ASN A 60 32.16 2.31 4.09
N LEU A 61 31.50 2.08 5.23
CA LEU A 61 30.23 1.36 5.29
C LEU A 61 29.33 1.94 4.20
N MET A 62 29.10 1.17 3.15
CA MET A 62 28.09 1.48 2.13
C MET A 62 26.81 1.84 2.89
N PRO A 63 26.25 3.07 2.74
CA PRO A 63 24.93 3.34 3.28
C PRO A 63 24.01 2.29 2.66
N ALA A 64 23.40 1.46 3.51
CA ALA A 64 22.56 0.35 3.09
C ALA A 64 21.64 0.85 1.99
N THR A 65 21.83 0.33 0.77
CA THR A 65 21.09 0.77 -0.41
C THR A 65 19.60 0.66 -0.07
N VAL A 66 18.92 1.80 0.09
CA VAL A 66 17.48 1.79 0.34
C VAL A 66 16.83 1.31 -0.94
N ILE A 67 16.47 0.02 -0.99
CA ILE A 67 15.76 -0.54 -2.15
C ILE A 67 14.35 0.05 -2.13
N VAL A 68 14.06 0.86 -3.14
CA VAL A 68 12.76 1.51 -3.26
C VAL A 68 11.85 0.60 -4.06
N ARG A 69 11.11 -0.24 -3.33
CA ARG A 69 10.12 -1.09 -3.97
C ARG A 69 8.87 -0.29 -4.34
N PRO A 70 8.08 -0.72 -5.33
CA PRO A 70 6.71 -0.25 -5.52
C PRO A 70 5.83 -0.52 -4.29
N PHE A 71 4.83 0.34 -4.03
CA PHE A 71 3.88 0.17 -2.91
C PHE A 71 3.23 -1.22 -2.88
N HIS A 72 2.87 -1.76 -4.05
CA HIS A 72 2.22 -3.06 -4.13
C HIS A 72 3.12 -4.21 -3.66
N GLU A 73 4.44 -4.12 -3.81
CA GLU A 73 5.35 -5.16 -3.33
C GLU A 73 5.46 -5.16 -1.81
N ASP A 74 5.50 -3.98 -1.18
CA ASP A 74 5.45 -3.87 0.27
C ASP A 74 4.11 -4.33 0.82
N PHE A 75 3.02 -3.97 0.15
CA PHE A 75 1.68 -4.47 0.50
C PHE A 75 1.65 -6.00 0.44
N MET A 76 2.11 -6.61 -0.64
CA MET A 76 2.10 -8.07 -0.78
C MET A 76 3.02 -8.74 0.23
N THR A 77 4.17 -8.12 0.53
CA THR A 77 5.08 -8.58 1.59
C THR A 77 4.37 -8.61 2.94
N GLN A 78 3.64 -7.56 3.32
CA GLN A 78 2.88 -7.55 4.58
C GLN A 78 1.69 -8.49 4.52
N PHE A 79 0.93 -8.47 3.42
CA PHE A 79 -0.27 -9.27 3.25
C PHE A 79 0.01 -10.76 3.38
N PHE A 80 1.11 -11.26 2.83
CA PHE A 80 1.47 -12.67 2.95
C PHE A 80 2.12 -13.05 4.29
N LYS A 81 2.50 -12.09 5.14
CA LYS A 81 2.79 -12.40 6.54
C LYS A 81 1.51 -12.74 7.30
N TYR A 82 0.44 -12.01 7.03
CA TYR A 82 -0.87 -12.24 7.64
C TYR A 82 -1.62 -13.44 7.01
N CYS A 83 -1.52 -13.60 5.69
CA CYS A 83 -2.29 -14.57 4.90
C CYS A 83 -1.36 -15.43 4.01
N PRO A 84 -0.45 -16.24 4.58
CA PRO A 84 0.57 -16.96 3.81
C PRO A 84 -0.03 -17.98 2.82
N ASP A 85 -1.18 -18.55 3.14
CA ASP A 85 -1.88 -19.55 2.30
C ASP A 85 -2.47 -18.96 1.01
N LEU A 86 -2.62 -17.63 0.94
CA LEU A 86 -3.10 -16.95 -0.27
C LEU A 86 -1.98 -16.67 -1.29
N LYS A 87 -0.70 -16.86 -0.92
CA LYS A 87 0.44 -16.54 -1.80
C LYS A 87 0.38 -17.23 -3.16
N THR A 88 -0.03 -18.50 -3.19
CA THR A 88 -0.15 -19.30 -4.42
C THR A 88 -1.40 -18.98 -5.25
N LYS A 89 -2.37 -18.26 -4.67
CA LYS A 89 -3.63 -17.88 -5.33
C LYS A 89 -3.59 -16.49 -5.95
N PHE A 90 -2.56 -15.70 -5.65
CA PHE A 90 -2.42 -14.35 -6.18
C PHE A 90 -1.79 -14.35 -7.58
N PRO A 91 -2.18 -13.42 -8.46
CA PRO A 91 -1.54 -13.26 -9.75
C PRO A 91 -0.04 -12.98 -9.61
N SER A 92 0.78 -13.62 -10.44
CA SER A 92 2.20 -13.29 -10.58
C SER A 92 2.43 -11.98 -11.34
N ASP A 93 1.43 -11.51 -12.09
CA ASP A 93 1.46 -10.22 -12.79
C ASP A 93 1.39 -9.05 -11.79
N THR A 94 2.55 -8.47 -11.51
CA THR A 94 2.73 -7.33 -10.61
C THR A 94 2.01 -6.07 -11.10
N THR A 95 1.82 -5.90 -12.42
CA THR A 95 1.07 -4.77 -12.99
C THR A 95 -0.41 -4.90 -12.65
N LEU A 96 -0.97 -6.10 -12.77
CA LEU A 96 -2.35 -6.38 -12.37
C LEU A 96 -2.54 -6.16 -10.86
N VAL A 97 -1.64 -6.68 -10.03
CA VAL A 97 -1.69 -6.51 -8.57
C VAL A 97 -1.62 -5.03 -8.19
N SER A 98 -0.72 -4.26 -8.81
CA SER A 98 -0.61 -2.82 -8.62
C SER A 98 -1.92 -2.10 -8.92
N LYS A 99 -2.56 -2.39 -10.07
CA LYS A 99 -3.85 -1.81 -10.45
C LYS A 99 -4.97 -2.20 -9.48
N MET A 100 -4.99 -3.43 -8.98
CA MET A 100 -5.99 -3.88 -8.01
C MET A 100 -5.90 -3.10 -6.69
N ILE A 101 -4.69 -2.93 -6.16
CA ILE A 101 -4.45 -2.21 -4.90
C ILE A 101 -4.77 -0.72 -5.08
N GLN A 102 -4.30 -0.09 -6.17
CA GLN A 102 -4.63 1.30 -6.47
C GLN A 102 -6.15 1.50 -6.64
N SER A 103 -6.84 0.55 -7.28
CA SER A 103 -8.29 0.59 -7.41
C SER A 103 -8.98 0.48 -6.05
N PHE A 104 -8.51 -0.38 -5.15
CA PHE A 104 -9.03 -0.47 -3.79
C PHE A 104 -8.88 0.87 -3.05
N ILE A 105 -7.68 1.44 -3.07
CA ILE A 105 -7.36 2.69 -2.37
C ILE A 105 -8.20 3.85 -2.91
N SER A 106 -8.24 4.03 -4.24
CA SER A 106 -9.06 5.08 -4.87
C SER A 106 -10.54 4.91 -4.54
N ASN A 107 -11.06 3.69 -4.56
CA ASN A 107 -12.45 3.44 -4.18
C ASN A 107 -12.71 3.72 -2.70
N ALA A 108 -11.78 3.38 -1.81
CA ALA A 108 -11.90 3.66 -0.38
C ALA A 108 -11.93 5.18 -0.10
N ILE A 109 -11.08 5.95 -0.80
CA ILE A 109 -11.03 7.42 -0.71
C ILE A 109 -12.31 8.04 -1.26
N GLU A 110 -12.80 7.57 -2.41
CA GLU A 110 -13.89 8.22 -3.13
C GLU A 110 -15.29 7.78 -2.69
N SER A 111 -15.40 6.65 -1.97
CA SER A 111 -16.68 6.09 -1.58
C SER A 111 -17.46 7.00 -0.64
N ARG A 112 -18.74 7.19 -0.96
CA ARG A 112 -19.74 7.79 -0.07
C ARG A 112 -20.46 6.75 0.79
N ASP A 113 -20.31 5.47 0.45
CA ASP A 113 -20.95 4.33 1.11
C ASP A 113 -19.99 3.13 1.12
N VAL A 114 -19.18 3.06 2.18
CA VAL A 114 -18.20 1.99 2.39
C VAL A 114 -18.86 0.61 2.50
N GLY A 115 -20.11 0.54 2.96
CA GLY A 115 -20.87 -0.70 3.02
C GLY A 115 -21.24 -1.23 1.64
N LYS A 116 -21.76 -0.36 0.76
CA LYS A 116 -22.03 -0.72 -0.63
C LYS A 116 -20.76 -1.14 -1.37
N LEU A 117 -19.66 -0.42 -1.12
CA LEU A 117 -18.36 -0.78 -1.68
C LEU A 117 -17.91 -2.19 -1.22
N GLY A 118 -17.99 -2.48 0.09
CA GLY A 118 -17.67 -3.80 0.65
C GLY A 118 -18.52 -4.92 0.04
N ARG A 119 -19.84 -4.74 -0.09
CA ARG A 119 -20.72 -5.72 -0.75
C ARG A 119 -20.33 -5.98 -2.21
N ASN A 120 -19.95 -4.94 -2.95
CA ASN A 120 -19.47 -5.08 -4.33
C ASN A 120 -18.13 -5.83 -4.41
N PHE A 121 -17.23 -5.62 -3.45
CA PHE A 121 -16.03 -6.44 -3.34
C PHE A 121 -16.37 -7.90 -3.04
N ALA A 122 -17.30 -8.18 -2.13
CA ALA A 122 -17.68 -9.54 -1.76
C ALA A 122 -18.15 -10.34 -2.98
N ARG A 123 -19.01 -9.74 -3.82
CA ARG A 123 -19.52 -10.38 -5.05
C ARG A 123 -18.41 -10.77 -6.01
N ARG A 124 -17.37 -9.94 -6.15
CA ARG A 124 -16.19 -10.25 -6.98
C ARG A 124 -15.32 -11.34 -6.36
N HIS A 125 -15.33 -11.45 -5.04
CA HIS A 125 -14.50 -12.39 -4.30
C HIS A 125 -15.16 -13.73 -3.99
N ARG A 126 -16.46 -13.91 -4.29
CA ARG A 126 -17.20 -15.16 -4.04
C ARG A 126 -16.55 -16.44 -4.58
N LYS A 127 -15.76 -16.31 -5.65
CA LYS A 127 -15.06 -17.44 -6.30
C LYS A 127 -13.77 -17.84 -5.59
N TYR A 128 -13.29 -17.02 -4.67
CA TYR A 128 -12.12 -17.31 -3.85
C TYR A 128 -12.63 -17.90 -2.54
N SER A 129 -12.03 -19.01 -2.09
CA SER A 129 -12.32 -19.65 -0.80
C SER A 129 -11.63 -18.88 0.33
N LEU A 130 -12.16 -17.71 0.67
CA LEU A 130 -11.63 -16.83 1.71
C LEU A 130 -12.15 -17.27 3.08
N LYS A 131 -11.31 -17.12 4.09
CA LYS A 131 -11.64 -17.32 5.50
C LYS A 131 -11.72 -15.98 6.21
N ASP A 132 -12.32 -15.97 7.40
CA ASP A 132 -12.48 -14.77 8.21
C ASP A 132 -11.13 -14.06 8.48
N GLU A 133 -10.05 -14.82 8.70
CA GLU A 133 -8.71 -14.27 8.95
C GLU A 133 -8.13 -13.54 7.73
N HIS A 134 -8.55 -13.89 6.51
CA HIS A 134 -8.05 -13.24 5.29
C HIS A 134 -8.51 -11.79 5.16
N PHE A 135 -9.71 -11.50 5.68
CA PHE A 135 -10.29 -10.16 5.69
C PHE A 135 -9.51 -9.26 6.66
N GLU A 136 -9.31 -9.72 7.90
CA GLU A 136 -8.53 -8.99 8.90
C GLU A 136 -7.07 -8.81 8.48
N GLY A 137 -6.46 -9.85 7.92
CA GLY A 137 -5.10 -9.79 7.39
C GLY A 137 -4.94 -8.78 6.27
N PHE A 138 -5.94 -8.63 5.38
CA PHE A 138 -5.93 -7.57 4.36
C PHE A 138 -5.95 -6.18 4.98
N ALA A 139 -6.81 -5.95 5.97
CA ALA A 139 -6.93 -4.66 6.63
C ALA A 139 -5.63 -4.26 7.34
N SER A 140 -5.07 -5.19 8.12
CA SER A 140 -3.81 -4.99 8.84
C SER A 140 -2.64 -4.74 7.87
N ALA A 141 -2.52 -5.54 6.82
CA ALA A 141 -1.47 -5.38 5.82
C ALA A 141 -1.51 -4.00 5.15
N LEU A 142 -2.69 -3.53 4.75
CA LEU A 142 -2.80 -2.23 4.09
C LEU A 142 -2.39 -1.08 5.02
N VAL A 143 -2.86 -1.10 6.26
CA VAL A 143 -2.55 -0.06 7.25
C VAL A 143 -1.05 -0.06 7.58
N ASP A 144 -0.45 -1.23 7.79
CA ASP A 144 0.97 -1.36 8.09
C ASP A 144 1.85 -0.89 6.93
N THR A 145 1.46 -1.20 5.69
CA THR A 145 2.18 -0.72 4.50
C THR A 145 2.09 0.80 4.38
N ILE A 146 0.90 1.38 4.59
CA ILE A 146 0.73 2.84 4.58
C ILE A 146 1.58 3.48 5.68
N GLN A 147 1.54 2.95 6.90
CA GLN A 147 2.33 3.43 8.04
C GLN A 147 3.84 3.37 7.75
N THR A 148 4.30 2.26 7.20
CA THR A 148 5.71 2.08 6.82
C THR A 148 6.12 3.12 5.78
N ARG A 149 5.26 3.41 4.80
CA ARG A 149 5.57 4.32 3.70
C ARG A 149 5.54 5.78 4.07
N ILE A 150 4.58 6.21 4.89
CA ILE A 150 4.55 7.60 5.36
C ILE A 150 5.57 7.84 6.47
N GLY A 151 6.00 6.79 7.18
CA GLY A 151 7.01 6.87 8.23
C GLY A 151 6.69 7.96 9.25
N LYS A 152 7.67 8.83 9.52
CA LYS A 152 7.54 9.95 10.47
C LYS A 152 6.51 11.00 10.08
N PHE A 153 6.05 11.02 8.83
CA PHE A 153 5.02 11.96 8.36
C PHE A 153 3.60 11.44 8.64
N GLY A 154 3.46 10.20 9.11
CA GLY A 154 2.19 9.64 9.54
C GLY A 154 1.83 10.04 10.96
N THR A 155 0.73 10.75 11.14
CA THR A 155 0.15 10.97 12.48
C THR A 155 -0.64 9.74 12.93
N ILE A 156 -0.83 9.61 14.26
CA ILE A 156 -1.65 8.54 14.85
C ILE A 156 -3.09 8.64 14.33
N GLU A 157 -3.61 9.85 14.22
CA GLU A 157 -4.95 10.15 13.72
C GLU A 157 -5.12 9.68 12.28
N LEU A 158 -4.11 9.89 11.44
CA LEU A 158 -4.15 9.48 10.05
C LEU A 158 -4.19 7.94 9.93
N ILE A 159 -3.36 7.24 10.69
CA ILE A 159 -3.36 5.77 10.72
C ILE A 159 -4.70 5.23 11.25
N LYS A 160 -5.30 5.88 12.25
CA LYS A 160 -6.65 5.54 12.74
C LYS A 160 -7.71 5.71 11.66
N ILE A 161 -7.63 6.77 10.84
CA ILE A 161 -8.57 7.01 9.74
C ILE A 161 -8.46 5.92 8.68
N TRP A 162 -7.23 5.56 8.27
CA TRP A 162 -6.98 4.47 7.33
C TRP A 162 -7.49 3.13 7.86
N ARG A 163 -7.17 2.81 9.11
CA ARG A 163 -7.64 1.60 9.78
C ARG A 163 -9.15 1.53 9.79
N SER A 164 -9.82 2.58 10.26
CA SER A 164 -11.28 2.62 10.31
C SER A 164 -11.90 2.42 8.92
N VAL A 165 -11.44 3.11 7.87
CA VAL A 165 -12.09 3.00 6.55
C VAL A 165 -11.87 1.60 5.95
N THR A 166 -10.69 1.04 6.11
CA THR A 166 -10.38 -0.29 5.59
C THR A 166 -11.15 -1.36 6.34
N GLU A 167 -11.22 -1.29 7.67
CA GLU A 167 -12.02 -2.20 8.49
C GLU A 167 -13.51 -2.12 8.14
N ASP A 168 -14.08 -0.92 7.95
CA ASP A 168 -15.49 -0.77 7.59
C ASP A 168 -15.81 -1.47 6.25
N ILE A 169 -14.96 -1.29 5.24
CA ILE A 169 -15.09 -1.93 3.92
C ILE A 169 -14.98 -3.45 4.06
N VAL A 170 -13.97 -3.92 4.78
CA VAL A 170 -13.63 -5.33 4.93
C VAL A 170 -14.69 -6.06 5.76
N LYS A 171 -15.17 -5.49 6.88
CA LYS A 171 -16.27 -6.04 7.68
C LYS A 171 -17.55 -6.15 6.85
N SER A 172 -17.87 -5.13 6.06
CA SER A 172 -19.02 -5.20 5.16
C SER A 172 -18.85 -6.23 4.05
N MET A 173 -17.63 -6.43 3.56
CA MET A 173 -17.31 -7.46 2.57
C MET A 173 -17.46 -8.85 3.16
N GLN A 174 -16.87 -9.11 4.33
CA GLN A 174 -16.93 -10.37 5.05
C GLN A 174 -18.38 -10.78 5.36
N LYS A 175 -19.19 -9.85 5.88
CA LYS A 175 -20.60 -10.11 6.17
C LYS A 175 -21.38 -10.56 4.92
N GLU A 176 -21.19 -9.88 3.80
CA GLU A 176 -21.86 -10.23 2.54
C GLU A 176 -21.30 -11.52 1.94
N TYR A 177 -19.98 -11.74 2.03
CA TYR A 177 -19.33 -12.96 1.59
C TYR A 177 -19.87 -14.18 2.35
N ASN A 178 -19.89 -14.13 3.68
CA ASN A 178 -20.41 -15.21 4.53
C ASN A 178 -21.91 -15.47 4.29
N LYS A 179 -22.68 -14.46 3.87
CA LYS A 179 -24.07 -14.65 3.44
C LYS A 179 -24.19 -15.43 2.13
N MET A 180 -23.26 -15.25 1.19
CA MET A 180 -23.29 -15.93 -0.11
C MET A 180 -22.71 -17.35 -0.08
N MET A 181 -21.91 -17.67 0.94
CA MET A 181 -21.28 -18.99 1.09
C MET A 181 -22.11 -19.97 1.95
N ARG A 182 -23.23 -19.51 2.49
CA ARG A 182 -24.25 -20.33 3.17
C ARG A 182 -25.31 -20.76 2.17
#